data_AF-A0A6M0C838-F1
#
_entry.id   AF-A0A6M0C838-F1
#
_cell.length_a   1.000
_cell.length_b   1.000
_cell.length_c   1.000
_cell.angle_alpha   90.00
_cell.angle_beta   90.00
_cell.angle_gamma   90.00
#
_symmetry.space_group_name_H-M   'P 1'
#
loop_
_entity.id
_entity.type
_entity.pdbx_description
1 polymer ?
#
loop_
_entity_poly.entity_id
_entity_poly.type
_entity_poly.pdbx_seq_one_letter_code
_entity_poly.pdbx_strand_id
1 'polypeptide(L)'
;AEGSKPVTEAGKAATEMAKQYFGLPNDKLTTVDIEFDGEEPVEICLEKYRDHQGRLICYVHKDGENYNLKLIEEGWSPYFYKYGYSRIYHREMLAAEAQAQANNLVIWNPATNIKSASRNYQLLIPWWSLRAGIVDRYRTYGIPTGVLAVRLDYPQILEAAEKGEFVTLFYDLQGGITKWLDRGASILDGAKDRLIKLWIPDAKSSKMRPLLRLLKNRYFGLGRGYVYISGKVEMYRDKPEIILKDLGQLSDFPPQIN
;
A
#
# COMPACT_ATOMS: atom_id res chain seq x y z
N ALA A 1 10.30 -9.36 14.39
CA ALA A 1 11.29 -8.44 13.81
C ALA A 1 10.97 -8.33 12.32
N GLU A 2 10.45 -7.20 11.86
CA GLU A 2 10.42 -6.89 10.43
C GLU A 2 11.88 -6.61 10.03
N GLY A 3 12.58 -7.66 9.58
CA GLY A 3 13.87 -7.49 8.93
C GLY A 3 13.70 -6.58 7.72
N SER A 4 14.66 -5.68 7.51
CA SER A 4 14.72 -4.87 6.30
C SER A 4 14.54 -5.75 5.05
N LYS A 5 13.89 -5.18 4.03
CA LYS A 5 13.75 -5.83 2.72
C LYS A 5 15.10 -6.44 2.31
N PRO A 6 15.22 -7.77 2.07
CA PRO A 6 16.50 -8.37 1.72
C PRO A 6 17.05 -7.74 0.44
N VAL A 7 18.35 -7.48 0.43
CA VAL A 7 19.09 -7.16 -0.78
C VAL A 7 19.38 -8.48 -1.50
N THR A 8 18.86 -8.63 -2.70
CA THR A 8 18.98 -9.85 -3.51
C THR A 8 19.93 -9.59 -4.69
N GLU A 9 20.55 -10.64 -5.24
CA GLU A 9 21.39 -10.48 -6.44
C GLU A 9 20.55 -10.02 -7.64
N ALA A 10 19.33 -10.55 -7.78
CA ALA A 10 18.39 -10.05 -8.77
C ALA A 10 18.08 -8.55 -8.61
N GLY A 11 17.97 -8.05 -7.38
CA GLY A 11 17.68 -6.64 -7.11
C GLY A 11 18.84 -5.73 -7.49
N LYS A 12 20.09 -6.18 -7.28
CA LYS A 12 21.28 -5.48 -7.78
C LYS A 12 21.31 -5.46 -9.31
N ALA A 13 21.09 -6.61 -9.94
CA ALA A 13 21.06 -6.72 -11.41
C ALA A 13 19.95 -5.86 -12.03
N ALA A 14 18.75 -5.84 -11.44
CA ALA A 14 17.65 -4.99 -11.88
C ALA A 14 18.00 -3.48 -11.76
N THR A 15 18.79 -3.10 -10.75
CA THR A 15 19.28 -1.72 -10.61
C THR A 15 20.21 -1.35 -11.75
N GLU A 16 21.14 -2.23 -12.13
CA GLU A 16 22.05 -1.97 -13.26
C GLU A 16 21.30 -1.97 -14.60
N MET A 17 20.33 -2.87 -14.78
CA MET A 17 19.47 -2.87 -15.96
C MET A 17 18.70 -1.55 -16.06
N ALA A 18 18.12 -1.05 -14.97
CA ALA A 18 17.42 0.25 -14.96
C ALA A 18 18.35 1.40 -15.35
N LYS A 19 19.57 1.44 -14.83
CA LYS A 19 20.57 2.46 -15.19
C LYS A 19 20.93 2.41 -16.67
N GLN A 20 21.06 1.22 -17.24
CA GLN A 20 21.34 1.05 -18.66
C GLN A 20 20.13 1.47 -19.52
N TYR A 21 18.92 1.08 -19.12
CA TYR A 21 17.68 1.39 -19.82
C TYR A 21 17.40 2.89 -19.92
N PHE A 22 17.60 3.62 -18.80
CA PHE A 22 17.40 5.07 -18.74
C PHE A 22 18.68 5.87 -19.02
N GLY A 23 19.81 5.21 -19.22
CA GLY A 23 21.09 5.85 -19.49
C GLY A 23 21.16 6.42 -20.91
N LEU A 24 21.69 7.63 -21.05
CA LEU A 24 22.08 8.19 -22.33
C LEU A 24 23.60 8.42 -22.37
N PRO A 25 24.23 8.44 -23.57
CA PRO A 25 25.62 8.86 -23.70
C PRO A 25 25.86 10.25 -23.10
N ASN A 26 27.05 10.45 -22.50
CA ASN A 26 27.53 11.72 -21.97
C ASN A 26 26.68 12.33 -20.84
N ASP A 27 26.19 11.50 -19.90
CA ASP A 27 25.42 11.92 -18.71
C ASP A 27 24.17 12.76 -19.01
N LYS A 28 23.60 12.63 -20.21
CA LYS A 28 22.34 13.30 -20.55
C LYS A 28 21.19 12.66 -19.79
N LEU A 29 20.27 13.50 -19.28
CA LEU A 29 19.03 13.03 -18.68
C LEU A 29 18.10 12.50 -19.78
N THR A 30 17.57 11.29 -19.58
CA THR A 30 16.48 10.78 -20.42
C THR A 30 15.19 11.51 -20.10
N THR A 31 14.34 11.69 -21.11
CA THR A 31 12.95 12.10 -20.90
C THR A 31 12.09 10.84 -20.83
N VAL A 32 11.05 10.87 -19.99
CA VAL A 32 10.07 9.81 -19.84
C VAL A 32 8.69 10.43 -19.75
N ASP A 33 7.68 9.71 -20.21
CA ASP A 33 6.29 10.04 -19.96
C ASP A 33 5.84 9.33 -18.68
N ILE A 34 4.99 10.02 -17.93
CA ILE A 34 4.41 9.51 -16.68
C ILE A 34 2.92 9.35 -16.88
N GLU A 35 2.40 8.16 -16.60
CA GLU A 35 0.98 7.85 -16.67
C GLU A 35 0.46 7.46 -15.28
N PHE A 36 -0.57 8.15 -14.81
CA PHE A 36 -1.23 7.81 -13.54
C PHE A 36 -2.34 6.80 -13.78
N ASP A 37 -2.52 5.88 -12.83
CA ASP A 37 -3.60 4.88 -12.85
C ASP A 37 -4.96 5.49 -12.41
N GLY A 38 -5.06 6.82 -12.33
CA GLY A 38 -6.24 7.59 -11.94
C GLY A 38 -6.95 8.21 -13.14
N GLU A 39 -8.23 8.50 -12.98
CA GLU A 39 -9.05 9.19 -14.01
C GLU A 39 -9.09 10.71 -13.77
N GLU A 40 -8.49 11.18 -12.68
CA GLU A 40 -8.45 12.59 -12.35
C GLU A 40 -7.47 13.38 -13.24
N PRO A 41 -7.65 14.70 -13.42
CA PRO A 41 -6.66 15.58 -14.03
C PRO A 41 -5.24 15.38 -13.46
N VAL A 42 -4.23 15.56 -14.31
CA VAL A 42 -2.81 15.29 -13.99
C VAL A 42 -2.35 16.05 -12.74
N GLU A 43 -2.81 17.29 -12.57
CA GLU A 43 -2.47 18.14 -11.43
C GLU A 43 -2.96 17.54 -10.11
N ILE A 44 -4.16 16.97 -10.12
CA ILE A 44 -4.72 16.25 -8.97
C ILE A 44 -3.95 14.94 -8.75
N CYS A 45 -3.60 14.24 -9.82
CA CYS A 45 -2.87 12.99 -9.70
C CYS A 45 -1.46 13.19 -9.09
N LEU A 46 -0.76 14.25 -9.48
CA LEU A 46 0.56 14.63 -8.95
C LEU A 46 0.55 14.89 -7.44
N GLU A 47 -0.59 15.33 -6.89
CA GLU A 47 -0.75 15.55 -5.46
C GLU A 47 -1.18 14.27 -4.72
N LYS A 48 -2.16 13.53 -5.27
CA LYS A 48 -2.79 12.38 -4.60
C LYS A 48 -1.98 11.09 -4.69
N TYR A 49 -1.38 10.80 -5.83
CA TYR A 49 -0.79 9.48 -6.12
C TYR A 49 0.67 9.43 -5.67
N ARG A 50 0.84 9.44 -4.34
CA ARG A 50 2.15 9.33 -3.68
C ARG A 50 2.18 8.20 -2.67
N ASP A 51 3.36 7.62 -2.48
CA ASP A 51 3.59 6.68 -1.39
C ASP A 51 3.91 7.39 -0.07
N HIS A 52 4.13 6.61 0.99
CA HIS A 52 4.45 7.15 2.32
C HIS A 52 5.75 7.94 2.39
N GLN A 53 6.64 7.82 1.40
CA GLN A 53 7.87 8.61 1.25
C GLN A 53 7.68 9.82 0.33
N GLY A 54 6.48 10.05 -0.19
CA GLY A 54 6.18 11.16 -1.11
C GLY A 54 6.58 10.89 -2.57
N ARG A 55 6.98 9.65 -2.92
CA ARG A 55 7.32 9.30 -4.31
C ARG A 55 6.06 9.10 -5.13
N LEU A 56 6.07 9.55 -6.39
CA LEU A 56 4.95 9.35 -7.32
C LEU A 56 4.72 7.85 -7.56
N ILE A 57 3.44 7.47 -7.63
CA ILE A 57 3.00 6.13 -8.00
C ILE A 57 2.35 6.23 -9.37
N CYS A 58 3.06 5.75 -10.38
CA CYS A 58 2.72 5.90 -11.79
C CYS A 58 3.39 4.81 -12.64
N TYR A 59 2.93 4.69 -13.89
CA TYR A 59 3.64 3.99 -14.95
C TYR A 59 4.63 4.94 -15.61
N VAL A 60 5.79 4.41 -15.96
CA VAL A 60 6.85 5.14 -16.64
C VAL A 60 6.96 4.61 -18.05
N HIS A 61 6.92 5.51 -19.03
CA HIS A 61 7.09 5.17 -20.43
C HIS A 61 8.34 5.85 -21.00
N LYS A 62 9.15 5.09 -21.72
CA LYS A 62 10.32 5.63 -22.42
C LYS A 62 10.19 5.28 -23.90
N ASP A 63 10.19 6.30 -24.76
CA ASP A 63 10.02 6.15 -26.21
C ASP A 63 8.75 5.32 -26.57
N GLY A 64 7.68 5.47 -25.77
CA GLY A 64 6.42 4.72 -25.91
C GLY A 64 6.40 3.31 -25.31
N GLU A 65 7.51 2.79 -24.77
CA GLU A 65 7.56 1.49 -24.11
C GLU A 65 7.21 1.63 -22.62
N ASN A 66 6.23 0.83 -22.15
CA ASN A 66 5.86 0.75 -20.74
C ASN A 66 6.94 0.00 -19.95
N TYR A 67 7.78 0.74 -19.24
CA TYR A 67 8.89 0.18 -18.46
C TYR A 67 8.40 -0.77 -17.36
N ASN A 68 7.27 -0.47 -16.72
CA ASN A 68 6.72 -1.32 -15.66
C ASN A 68 6.31 -2.71 -16.21
N LEU A 69 5.70 -2.76 -17.40
CA LEU A 69 5.34 -4.02 -18.05
C LEU A 69 6.60 -4.78 -18.49
N LYS A 70 7.58 -4.10 -19.10
CA LYS A 70 8.87 -4.67 -19.48
C LYS A 70 9.56 -5.39 -18.32
N LEU A 71 9.61 -4.75 -17.14
CA LEU A 71 10.20 -5.35 -15.94
C LEU A 71 9.55 -6.69 -15.57
N ILE A 72 8.24 -6.82 -15.79
CA ILE A 72 7.49 -8.02 -15.45
C ILE A 72 7.71 -9.08 -16.54
N GLU A 73 7.61 -8.71 -17.81
CA GLU A 73 7.82 -9.58 -18.96
C GLU A 73 9.21 -10.22 -18.97
N GLU A 74 10.24 -9.45 -18.63
CA GLU A 74 11.62 -9.92 -18.56
C GLU A 74 11.99 -10.55 -17.20
N GLY A 75 11.04 -10.60 -16.26
CA GLY A 75 11.21 -11.23 -14.95
C GLY A 75 12.07 -10.45 -13.95
N TRP A 76 12.40 -9.18 -14.21
CA TRP A 76 13.13 -8.32 -13.28
C TRP A 76 12.31 -7.95 -12.04
N SER A 77 10.99 -7.91 -12.16
CA SER A 77 10.04 -7.59 -11.09
C SER A 77 8.84 -8.53 -11.14
N PRO A 78 8.24 -8.90 -9.99
CA PRO A 78 6.89 -9.45 -10.02
C PRO A 78 5.92 -8.31 -10.36
N TYR A 79 4.69 -8.68 -10.70
CA TYR A 79 3.60 -7.73 -10.68
C TYR A 79 3.27 -7.40 -9.21
N PHE A 80 3.58 -6.17 -8.77
CA PHE A 80 3.45 -5.76 -7.36
C PHE A 80 2.16 -4.98 -7.10
N TYR A 81 1.05 -5.70 -6.86
CA TYR A 81 -0.31 -5.13 -6.78
C TYR A 81 -0.92 -5.11 -5.37
N LYS A 82 -0.10 -5.19 -4.30
CA LYS A 82 -0.62 -5.23 -2.91
C LYS A 82 -1.41 -4.00 -2.45
N TYR A 83 -1.40 -2.93 -3.26
CA TYR A 83 -2.07 -1.65 -3.05
C TYR A 83 -3.26 -1.43 -4.02
N GLY A 84 -3.75 -2.50 -4.66
CA GLY A 84 -4.81 -2.47 -5.66
C GLY A 84 -4.34 -2.99 -7.01
N TYR A 85 -5.27 -3.53 -7.80
CA TYR A 85 -4.98 -3.85 -9.19
C TYR A 85 -4.75 -2.56 -9.98
N SER A 86 -3.93 -2.69 -11.02
CA SER A 86 -3.83 -1.67 -12.06
C SER A 86 -5.20 -1.54 -12.71
N ARG A 87 -5.69 -0.32 -12.92
CA ARG A 87 -6.93 -0.10 -13.66
C ARG A 87 -6.72 -0.25 -15.17
N ILE A 88 -5.50 0.00 -15.64
CA ILE A 88 -5.14 0.04 -17.06
C ILE A 88 -4.55 -1.29 -17.54
N TYR A 89 -3.56 -1.85 -16.81
CA TYR A 89 -2.68 -2.92 -17.28
C TYR A 89 -2.77 -4.24 -16.50
N HIS A 90 -3.81 -4.45 -15.68
CA HIS A 90 -3.87 -5.62 -14.79
C HIS A 90 -3.75 -6.95 -15.54
N ARG A 91 -4.42 -7.05 -16.69
CA ARG A 91 -4.44 -8.29 -17.49
C ARG A 91 -3.11 -8.52 -18.19
N GLU A 92 -2.52 -7.49 -18.80
CA GLU A 92 -1.20 -7.61 -19.43
C GLU A 92 -0.13 -7.99 -18.40
N MET A 93 -0.11 -7.33 -17.24
CA MET A 93 0.88 -7.60 -16.20
C MET A 93 0.76 -9.01 -15.61
N LEU A 94 -0.46 -9.55 -15.44
CA LEU A 94 -0.63 -10.94 -15.02
C LEU A 94 -0.15 -11.93 -16.08
N ALA A 95 -0.45 -11.68 -17.36
CA ALA A 95 -0.01 -12.54 -18.46
C ALA A 95 1.52 -12.52 -18.59
N ALA A 96 2.12 -11.33 -18.51
CA ALA A 96 3.57 -11.15 -18.50
C ALA A 96 4.25 -11.89 -17.33
N GLU A 97 3.70 -11.76 -16.12
CA GLU A 97 4.24 -12.44 -14.94
C GLU A 97 4.18 -13.97 -15.10
N ALA A 98 3.06 -14.50 -15.60
CA ALA A 98 2.91 -15.92 -15.86
C ALA A 98 3.93 -16.44 -16.89
N GLN A 99 4.17 -15.69 -17.96
CA GLN A 99 5.18 -16.04 -18.96
C GLN A 99 6.60 -16.01 -18.37
N ALA A 100 6.93 -14.97 -17.59
CA ALA A 100 8.23 -14.87 -16.94
C ALA A 100 8.49 -16.01 -15.94
N GLN A 101 7.46 -16.42 -15.18
CA GLN A 101 7.50 -17.58 -14.30
C GLN A 101 7.72 -18.88 -15.08
N ALA A 102 6.96 -19.11 -16.14
CA ALA A 102 7.05 -20.33 -16.96
C ALA A 102 8.45 -20.54 -17.56
N ASN A 103 9.16 -19.46 -17.87
CA ASN A 103 10.49 -19.52 -18.46
C ASN A 103 11.64 -19.35 -17.45
N ASN A 104 11.33 -19.33 -16.14
CA ASN A 104 12.32 -19.13 -15.08
C ASN A 104 13.19 -17.88 -15.32
N LEU A 105 12.58 -16.75 -15.67
CA LEU A 105 13.32 -15.51 -15.93
C LEU A 105 13.74 -14.85 -14.62
N VAL A 106 15.01 -14.43 -14.55
CA VAL A 106 15.62 -13.61 -13.47
C VAL A 106 15.11 -13.96 -12.06
N ILE A 107 14.12 -13.24 -11.49
CA ILE A 107 13.66 -13.47 -10.11
C ILE A 107 12.97 -14.82 -9.93
N TRP A 108 12.47 -15.40 -11.02
CA TRP A 108 11.80 -16.69 -11.06
C TRP A 108 12.78 -17.84 -11.22
N ASN A 109 14.02 -17.56 -11.64
CA ASN A 109 15.07 -18.56 -11.70
C ASN A 109 15.58 -18.90 -10.28
N PRO A 110 15.46 -20.17 -9.82
CA PRO A 110 15.97 -20.58 -8.51
C PRO A 110 17.48 -20.36 -8.35
N ALA A 111 18.25 -20.35 -9.45
CA ALA A 111 19.70 -20.14 -9.43
C ALA A 111 20.09 -18.68 -9.17
N THR A 112 19.27 -17.69 -9.54
CA THR A 112 19.64 -16.26 -9.49
C THR A 112 20.01 -15.81 -8.08
N ASN A 113 19.24 -16.22 -7.07
CA ASN A 113 19.46 -15.85 -5.69
C ASN A 113 20.03 -17.00 -4.84
N ILE A 114 20.55 -18.09 -5.44
CA ILE A 114 20.98 -19.29 -4.71
C ILE A 114 22.05 -18.99 -3.63
N LYS A 115 22.85 -17.94 -3.83
CA LYS A 115 23.91 -17.49 -2.89
C LYS A 115 23.49 -16.30 -2.02
N SER A 116 22.22 -15.91 -2.01
CA SER A 116 21.75 -14.70 -1.33
C SER A 116 20.36 -14.88 -0.72
N ALA A 117 19.89 -13.89 0.03
CA ALA A 117 18.50 -13.87 0.48
C ALA A 117 17.55 -13.76 -0.72
N SER A 118 16.39 -14.40 -0.63
CA SER A 118 15.35 -14.34 -1.65
C SER A 118 14.01 -13.90 -1.06
N ARG A 119 13.07 -13.55 -1.93
CA ARG A 119 11.68 -13.31 -1.57
C ARG A 119 10.89 -14.60 -1.73
N ASN A 120 10.03 -14.90 -0.77
CA ASN A 120 9.06 -15.98 -0.90
C ASN A 120 7.84 -15.48 -1.70
N TYR A 121 7.95 -15.47 -3.03
CA TYR A 121 6.86 -15.01 -3.89
C TYR A 121 5.64 -15.94 -3.84
N GLN A 122 5.83 -17.23 -3.56
CA GLN A 122 4.73 -18.18 -3.35
C GLN A 122 3.83 -17.77 -2.17
N LEU A 123 4.40 -17.16 -1.14
CA LEU A 123 3.63 -16.59 -0.02
C LEU A 123 3.11 -15.18 -0.32
N LEU A 124 3.94 -14.35 -0.97
CA LEU A 124 3.63 -12.94 -1.16
C LEU A 124 2.56 -12.67 -2.22
N ILE A 125 2.56 -13.40 -3.34
CA ILE A 125 1.61 -13.18 -4.44
C ILE A 125 0.15 -13.43 -3.99
N PRO A 126 -0.19 -14.57 -3.34
CA PRO A 126 -1.56 -14.76 -2.83
C PRO A 126 -1.97 -13.69 -1.82
N TRP A 127 -1.04 -13.27 -0.96
CA TRP A 127 -1.29 -12.22 0.01
C TRP A 127 -1.50 -10.84 -0.65
N TRP A 128 -0.74 -10.52 -1.70
CA TRP A 128 -0.96 -9.30 -2.50
C TRP A 128 -2.31 -9.33 -3.21
N SER A 129 -2.71 -10.48 -3.76
CA SER A 129 -4.02 -10.67 -4.39
C SER A 129 -5.17 -10.46 -3.42
N LEU A 130 -5.09 -11.01 -2.20
CA LEU A 130 -6.05 -10.72 -1.14
C LEU A 130 -6.17 -9.21 -0.91
N ARG A 131 -5.05 -8.52 -0.74
CA ARG A 131 -5.04 -7.07 -0.46
C ARG A 131 -5.61 -6.26 -1.62
N ALA A 132 -5.24 -6.60 -2.84
CA ALA A 132 -5.70 -5.92 -4.04
C ALA A 132 -7.21 -6.05 -4.22
N GLY A 133 -7.77 -7.24 -4.02
CA GLY A 133 -9.22 -7.46 -4.06
C GLY A 133 -9.99 -6.66 -3.00
N ILE A 134 -9.36 -6.35 -1.86
CA ILE A 134 -9.96 -5.47 -0.83
C ILE A 134 -9.95 -4.01 -1.30
N VAL A 135 -8.85 -3.55 -1.90
CA VAL A 135 -8.77 -2.20 -2.48
C VAL A 135 -9.79 -2.02 -3.59
N ASP A 136 -9.96 -3.02 -4.46
CA ASP A 136 -10.96 -2.98 -5.51
C ASP A 136 -12.38 -2.97 -4.96
N ARG A 137 -12.66 -3.76 -3.92
CA ARG A 137 -13.95 -3.67 -3.21
C ARG A 137 -14.17 -2.28 -2.61
N TYR A 138 -13.13 -1.67 -2.04
CA TYR A 138 -13.20 -0.28 -1.56
C TYR A 138 -13.53 0.68 -2.71
N ARG A 139 -12.84 0.56 -3.85
CA ARG A 139 -13.11 1.40 -5.04
C ARG A 139 -14.55 1.26 -5.52
N THR A 140 -15.07 0.03 -5.61
CA THR A 140 -16.41 -0.24 -6.12
C THR A 140 -17.52 0.14 -5.13
N TYR A 141 -17.35 -0.14 -3.84
CA TYR A 141 -18.44 -0.06 -2.86
C TYR A 141 -18.16 0.89 -1.68
N GLY A 142 -16.89 1.10 -1.35
CA GLY A 142 -16.47 2.03 -0.29
C GLY A 142 -16.55 3.50 -0.71
N ILE A 143 -16.06 3.83 -1.92
CA ILE A 143 -16.12 5.21 -2.43
C ILE A 143 -17.57 5.73 -2.51
N PRO A 144 -18.55 5.01 -3.10
CA PRO A 144 -19.93 5.49 -3.16
C PRO A 144 -20.62 5.66 -1.80
N THR A 145 -20.10 5.03 -0.74
CA THR A 145 -20.66 5.12 0.62
C THR A 145 -19.99 6.23 1.46
N GLY A 146 -19.12 7.04 0.85
CA GLY A 146 -18.42 8.13 1.54
C GLY A 146 -17.25 7.67 2.42
N VAL A 147 -16.74 6.44 2.24
CA VAL A 147 -15.54 5.98 2.96
C VAL A 147 -14.32 6.75 2.46
N LEU A 148 -13.57 7.34 3.39
CA LEU A 148 -12.36 8.11 3.09
C LEU A 148 -11.12 7.22 3.17
N ALA A 149 -10.31 7.16 2.11
CA ALA A 149 -9.02 6.47 2.15
C ALA A 149 -7.94 7.36 2.76
N VAL A 150 -7.27 6.85 3.79
CA VAL A 150 -6.19 7.56 4.52
C VAL A 150 -5.16 8.21 3.58
N ARG A 151 -4.80 7.52 2.51
CA ARG A 151 -3.79 7.99 1.55
C ARG A 151 -4.31 9.02 0.55
N LEU A 152 -5.57 8.92 0.14
CA LEU A 152 -6.12 9.66 -0.99
C LEU A 152 -6.97 10.86 -0.58
N ASP A 153 -7.59 10.79 0.60
CA ASP A 153 -8.61 11.73 1.06
C ASP A 153 -8.16 12.48 2.32
N TYR A 154 -6.85 12.65 2.49
CA TYR A 154 -6.30 13.32 3.67
C TYR A 154 -6.86 14.74 3.92
N PRO A 155 -7.04 15.61 2.91
CA PRO A 155 -7.68 16.91 3.11
C PRO A 155 -9.09 16.80 3.70
N GLN A 156 -9.91 15.88 3.21
CA GLN A 156 -11.26 15.65 3.71
C GLN A 156 -11.24 15.08 5.14
N ILE A 157 -10.25 14.25 5.47
CA ILE A 157 -10.10 13.72 6.83
C ILE A 157 -9.68 14.83 7.81
N LEU A 158 -8.81 15.76 7.38
CA LEU A 158 -8.45 16.93 8.18
C LEU A 158 -9.69 17.79 8.46
N GLU A 159 -10.46 18.12 7.43
CA GLU A 159 -11.69 18.91 7.58
C GLU A 159 -12.69 18.25 8.54
N ALA A 160 -12.89 16.94 8.40
CA ALA A 160 -13.73 16.16 9.31
C ALA A 160 -13.19 16.17 10.75
N ALA A 161 -11.87 16.09 10.93
CA ALA A 161 -11.21 16.09 12.24
C ALA A 161 -11.32 17.44 12.95
N GLU A 162 -11.22 18.55 12.22
CA GLU A 162 -11.40 19.91 12.75
C GLU A 162 -12.83 20.13 13.28
N LYS A 163 -13.81 19.49 12.64
CA LYS A 163 -15.23 19.55 13.02
C LYS A 163 -15.64 18.48 14.04
N GLY A 164 -14.80 17.47 14.27
CA GLY A 164 -15.13 16.35 15.15
C GLY A 164 -16.21 15.42 14.56
N GLU A 165 -16.17 15.17 13.26
CA GLU A 165 -17.19 14.38 12.56
C GLU A 165 -17.05 12.87 12.78
N PHE A 166 -18.16 12.15 12.59
CA PHE A 166 -18.14 10.69 12.54
C PHE A 166 -17.87 10.24 11.11
N VAL A 167 -16.79 9.48 10.91
CA VAL A 167 -16.35 9.04 9.58
C VAL A 167 -16.11 7.54 9.54
N THR A 168 -16.08 6.98 8.34
CA THR A 168 -15.51 5.67 8.07
C THR A 168 -14.23 5.83 7.26
N LEU A 169 -13.11 5.34 7.79
CA LEU A 169 -11.82 5.37 7.12
C LEU A 169 -11.48 4.00 6.52
N PHE A 170 -10.97 3.98 5.28
CA PHE A 170 -10.27 2.83 4.73
C PHE A 170 -8.79 2.91 5.12
N TYR A 171 -8.38 2.06 6.05
CA TYR A 171 -7.13 2.16 6.82
C TYR A 171 -6.24 0.93 6.61
N ASP A 172 -4.92 1.10 6.48
CA ASP A 172 -3.97 -0.02 6.38
C ASP A 172 -3.29 -0.33 7.72
N LEU A 173 -3.68 -1.43 8.35
CA LEU A 173 -3.09 -1.88 9.62
C LEU A 173 -1.85 -2.78 9.44
N GLN A 174 -1.32 -2.93 8.22
CA GLN A 174 -0.20 -3.84 7.93
C GLN A 174 0.97 -3.67 8.91
N GLY A 175 1.36 -2.43 9.20
CA GLY A 175 2.52 -2.09 10.04
C GLY A 175 2.34 -2.36 11.53
N GLY A 176 1.12 -2.67 11.99
CA GLY A 176 0.84 -2.96 13.38
C GLY A 176 0.98 -1.76 14.31
N ILE A 177 1.24 -2.03 15.59
CA ILE A 177 1.39 -0.99 16.62
C ILE A 177 2.71 -0.25 16.43
N THR A 178 2.61 1.04 16.12
CA THR A 178 3.75 1.92 15.92
C THR A 178 4.44 2.27 17.24
N LYS A 179 3.67 2.48 18.31
CA LYS A 179 4.23 2.84 19.62
C LYS A 179 3.38 2.30 20.77
N TRP A 180 4.05 1.72 21.75
CA TRP A 180 3.47 1.42 23.07
C TRP A 180 3.81 2.55 24.03
N LEU A 181 2.80 3.04 24.74
CA LEU A 181 2.89 4.09 25.75
C LEU A 181 2.34 3.57 27.08
N ASP A 182 2.58 4.31 28.16
CA ASP A 182 2.14 3.87 29.50
C ASP A 182 0.62 3.78 29.61
N ARG A 183 -0.11 4.70 28.96
CA ARG A 183 -1.59 4.80 29.00
C ARG A 183 -2.29 4.25 27.76
N GLY A 184 -1.58 3.57 26.86
CA GLY A 184 -2.19 3.05 25.63
C GLY A 184 -1.19 2.70 24.54
N ALA A 185 -1.69 2.55 23.32
CA ALA A 185 -0.88 2.26 22.14
C ALA A 185 -1.38 3.08 20.94
N SER A 186 -0.47 3.43 20.04
CA SER A 186 -0.82 4.14 18.80
C SER A 186 -0.46 3.34 17.56
N ILE A 187 -1.33 3.40 16.56
CA ILE A 187 -1.09 2.94 15.20
C ILE A 187 -1.11 4.18 14.31
N LEU A 188 -0.11 4.32 13.42
CA LEU A 188 -0.02 5.41 12.45
C LEU A 188 -0.10 4.83 11.04
N ASP A 189 -0.85 5.50 10.16
CA ASP A 189 -0.93 5.23 8.73
C ASP A 189 -0.92 6.57 7.96
N GLY A 190 -0.57 6.51 6.68
CA GLY A 190 -0.39 7.68 5.81
C GLY A 190 1.06 8.08 5.59
N ALA A 191 1.26 9.12 4.76
CA ALA A 191 2.59 9.66 4.47
C ALA A 191 3.13 10.47 5.66
N LYS A 192 4.44 10.70 5.69
CA LYS A 192 5.13 11.34 6.85
C LYS A 192 4.51 12.68 7.28
N ASP A 193 4.02 13.45 6.32
CA ASP A 193 3.35 14.75 6.46
C ASP A 193 1.81 14.66 6.47
N ARG A 194 1.26 13.46 6.28
CA ARG A 194 -0.18 13.18 6.14
C ARG A 194 -0.59 11.98 7.01
N LEU A 195 -0.19 12.00 8.27
CA LEU A 195 -0.44 10.89 9.21
C LEU A 195 -1.81 11.01 9.85
N ILE A 196 -2.47 9.86 9.97
CA ILE A 196 -3.65 9.68 10.82
C ILE A 196 -3.28 8.70 11.93
N LYS A 197 -3.80 8.93 13.12
CA LYS A 197 -3.53 8.11 14.30
C LYS A 197 -4.77 7.35 14.74
N LEU A 198 -4.61 6.06 15.01
CA LEU A 198 -5.53 5.33 15.87
C LEU A 198 -4.94 5.25 17.27
N TRP A 199 -5.67 5.75 18.26
CA TRP A 199 -5.29 5.67 19.67
C TRP A 199 -6.07 4.57 20.39
N ILE A 200 -5.36 3.63 21.00
CA ILE A 200 -5.93 2.55 21.80
C ILE A 200 -5.67 2.86 23.27
N PRO A 201 -6.66 3.39 24.01
CA PRO A 201 -6.50 3.68 25.44
C PRO A 201 -6.37 2.38 26.23
N ASP A 202 -5.64 2.41 27.36
CA ASP A 202 -5.52 1.30 28.30
C ASP A 202 -5.17 -0.04 27.64
N ALA A 203 -4.32 0.00 26.61
CA ALA A 203 -3.97 -1.15 25.78
C ALA A 203 -3.38 -2.34 26.57
N LYS A 204 -2.86 -2.11 27.78
CA LYS A 204 -2.35 -3.18 28.66
C LYS A 204 -3.44 -3.85 29.52
N SER A 205 -4.65 -3.30 29.55
CA SER A 205 -5.77 -3.81 30.36
C SER A 205 -6.34 -5.12 29.79
N SER A 206 -6.98 -5.92 30.66
CA SER A 206 -7.69 -7.13 30.23
C SER A 206 -8.84 -6.83 29.27
N LYS A 207 -9.52 -5.70 29.46
CA LYS A 207 -10.62 -5.21 28.62
C LYS A 207 -10.21 -5.04 27.15
N MET A 208 -8.99 -4.57 26.89
CA MET A 208 -8.51 -4.30 25.53
C MET A 208 -7.89 -5.52 24.82
N ARG A 209 -7.71 -6.64 25.54
CA ARG A 209 -7.09 -7.86 24.96
C ARG A 209 -7.81 -8.41 23.73
N PRO A 210 -9.16 -8.48 23.67
CA PRO A 210 -9.86 -8.99 22.49
C PRO A 210 -9.58 -8.14 21.24
N LEU A 211 -9.62 -6.81 21.37
CA LEU A 211 -9.29 -5.88 20.28
C LEU A 211 -7.86 -6.09 19.79
N LEU A 212 -6.88 -6.08 20.70
CA LEU A 212 -5.47 -6.26 20.34
C LEU A 212 -5.19 -7.61 19.69
N ARG A 213 -5.90 -8.67 20.13
CA ARG A 213 -5.80 -10.00 19.52
C ARG A 213 -6.38 -10.02 18.12
N LEU A 214 -7.54 -9.40 17.90
CA LEU A 214 -8.11 -9.26 16.56
C LEU A 214 -7.16 -8.51 15.64
N LEU A 215 -6.66 -7.35 16.06
CA LEU A 215 -5.69 -6.53 15.34
C LEU A 215 -4.47 -7.35 14.90
N LYS A 216 -3.83 -8.03 15.86
CA LYS A 216 -2.65 -8.85 15.61
C LYS A 216 -2.92 -10.04 14.70
N ASN A 217 -3.99 -10.78 14.95
CA ASN A 217 -4.23 -12.05 14.27
C ASN A 217 -4.84 -11.88 12.87
N ARG A 218 -5.61 -10.79 12.65
CA ARG A 218 -6.34 -10.58 11.41
C ARG A 218 -5.67 -9.58 10.48
N TYR A 219 -5.16 -8.47 11.00
CA TYR A 219 -4.80 -7.32 10.15
C TYR A 219 -3.29 -7.07 10.04
N PHE A 220 -2.50 -7.35 11.07
CA PHE A 220 -1.06 -7.01 11.08
C PHE A 220 -0.21 -7.94 10.19
N GLY A 221 0.95 -7.45 9.74
CA GLY A 221 1.94 -8.22 9.01
C GLY A 221 1.41 -8.77 7.68
N LEU A 222 1.50 -10.09 7.51
CA LEU A 222 0.92 -10.81 6.36
C LEU A 222 -0.57 -11.17 6.56
N GLY A 223 -1.24 -10.52 7.52
CA GLY A 223 -2.70 -10.54 7.63
C GLY A 223 -3.37 -9.70 6.54
N ARG A 224 -4.68 -9.48 6.70
CA ARG A 224 -5.52 -8.73 5.75
C ARG A 224 -5.03 -7.30 5.48
N GLY A 225 -4.44 -6.64 6.48
CA GLY A 225 -4.02 -5.24 6.43
C GLY A 225 -5.20 -4.26 6.43
N TYR A 226 -5.86 -4.13 5.28
CA TYR A 226 -6.94 -3.17 5.08
C TYR A 226 -8.19 -3.49 5.88
N VAL A 227 -8.77 -2.45 6.48
CA VAL A 227 -9.97 -2.49 7.30
C VAL A 227 -10.74 -1.18 7.20
N TYR A 228 -12.05 -1.23 7.40
CA TYR A 228 -12.88 -0.05 7.57
C TYR A 228 -12.96 0.30 9.07
N ILE A 229 -12.51 1.50 9.43
CA ILE A 229 -12.54 2.01 10.81
C ILE A 229 -13.58 3.10 10.92
N SER A 230 -14.63 2.86 11.72
CA SER A 230 -15.67 3.85 11.99
C SER A 230 -15.49 4.51 13.36
N GLY A 231 -15.62 5.82 13.40
CA GLY A 231 -15.52 6.56 14.65
C GLY A 231 -15.53 8.06 14.47
N LYS A 232 -15.64 8.77 15.60
CA LYS A 232 -15.40 10.21 15.63
C LYS A 232 -13.91 10.45 15.37
N VAL A 233 -13.60 11.25 14.36
CA VAL A 233 -12.25 11.74 14.09
C VAL A 233 -12.12 13.14 14.69
N GLU A 234 -11.06 13.38 15.44
CA GLU A 234 -10.81 14.68 16.09
C GLU A 234 -9.35 15.09 15.92
N MET A 235 -9.08 16.39 15.91
CA MET A 235 -7.72 16.89 15.98
C MET A 235 -7.14 16.66 17.37
N TYR A 236 -6.07 15.86 17.45
CA TYR A 236 -5.25 15.74 18.64
C TYR A 236 -3.86 16.30 18.36
N ARG A 237 -3.58 17.47 18.95
CA ARG A 237 -2.40 18.29 18.62
C ARG A 237 -2.41 18.64 17.13
N ASP A 238 -1.44 18.14 16.38
CA ASP A 238 -1.18 18.43 14.98
C ASP A 238 -1.73 17.38 14.01
N LYS A 239 -2.50 16.38 14.49
CA LYS A 239 -2.90 15.22 13.68
C LYS A 239 -4.34 14.79 13.93
N PRO A 240 -5.06 14.33 12.89
CA PRO A 240 -6.31 13.59 13.04
C PRO A 240 -6.11 12.31 13.85
N GLU A 241 -7.03 12.06 14.78
CA GLU A 241 -7.06 10.88 15.64
C GLU A 241 -8.46 10.26 15.68
N ILE A 242 -8.54 8.92 15.63
CA ILE A 242 -9.70 8.15 16.09
C ILE A 242 -9.30 7.35 17.33
N ILE A 243 -10.12 7.43 18.39
CA ILE A 243 -9.99 6.56 19.56
C ILE A 243 -10.61 5.20 19.24
N LEU A 244 -9.79 4.15 19.26
CA LEU A 244 -10.17 2.77 18.98
C LEU A 244 -10.34 2.00 20.31
N LYS A 245 -11.59 1.82 20.73
CA LYS A 245 -11.97 1.23 22.02
C LYS A 245 -12.85 -0.01 21.90
N ASP A 246 -13.44 -0.26 20.73
CA ASP A 246 -14.45 -1.29 20.55
C ASP A 246 -14.26 -2.08 19.24
N LEU A 247 -14.67 -3.35 19.24
CA LEU A 247 -14.58 -4.24 18.06
C LEU A 247 -15.52 -3.80 16.93
N GLY A 248 -16.68 -3.23 17.26
CA GLY A 248 -17.66 -2.74 16.31
C GLY A 248 -17.21 -1.52 15.51
N GLN A 249 -16.08 -0.90 15.89
CA GLN A 249 -15.43 0.12 15.06
C GLN A 249 -14.72 -0.46 13.84
N LEU A 250 -14.52 -1.78 13.77
CA LEU A 250 -13.82 -2.45 12.68
C LEU A 250 -14.79 -3.25 11.82
N SER A 251 -14.70 -3.07 10.51
CA SER A 251 -15.41 -3.89 9.54
C SER A 251 -14.48 -4.34 8.42
N ASP A 252 -14.69 -5.57 7.94
CA ASP A 252 -14.01 -6.08 6.73
C ASP A 252 -14.71 -5.67 5.43
N PHE A 253 -15.92 -5.14 5.54
CA PHE A 253 -16.79 -4.75 4.45
C PHE A 253 -17.11 -3.25 4.54
N PRO A 254 -17.28 -2.59 3.40
CA PRO A 254 -17.74 -1.21 3.39
C PRO A 254 -19.13 -1.11 4.04
N PRO A 255 -19.50 0.07 4.57
CA PRO A 255 -20.86 0.33 5.02
C PRO A 255 -21.88 -0.01 3.93
N GLN A 256 -23.06 -0.50 4.31
CA GLN A 256 -24.14 -0.70 3.36
C GLN A 256 -24.83 0.64 3.10
N ILE A 257 -25.15 0.91 1.83
CA ILE A 257 -26.11 1.98 1.49
C ILE A 257 -27.48 1.43 1.89
N ASN A 258 -28.14 2.09 2.85
CA ASN A 258 -29.55 1.83 3.14
C ASN A 258 -30.44 2.47 2.08
#